data_AF-A0A931YG69-F1
#
_entry.id   AF-A0A931YG69-F1
#
_cell.length_a   1.000
_cell.length_b   1.000
_cell.length_c   1.000
_cell.angle_alpha   90.00
_cell.angle_beta   90.00
_cell.angle_gamma   90.00
#
_symmetry.space_group_name_H-M   'P 1'
#
loop_
_entity.id
_entity.type
_entity.pdbx_description
1 polymer ?
#
loop_
_entity_poly.entity_id
_entity_poly.type
_entity_poly.pdbx_seq_one_letter_code
_entity_poly.pdbx_strand_id
1 'polypeptide(L)' 'ETLVEKDLIAFGSPEDVARVARKYAEAGLTHFLAIPNFGGLEHKKVLRSMEQLAKEVVPAFRA' A
#
# COMPACT_ATOMS: atom_id res chain seq x y z
N GLU A 1 1.71 -19.18 -7.91
CA GLU A 1 1.60 -18.36 -6.69
C GLU A 1 1.97 -16.93 -7.03
N THR A 2 1.08 -15.97 -6.77
CA THR A 2 1.20 -14.58 -7.23
C THR A 2 2.05 -13.74 -6.26
N LEU A 3 2.57 -12.60 -6.72
CA LEU A 3 3.32 -11.66 -5.86
C LEU A 3 2.47 -11.11 -4.70
N VAL A 4 1.15 -11.01 -4.91
CA VAL A 4 0.16 -10.56 -3.91
C VAL A 4 0.00 -11.61 -2.80
N GLU A 5 -0.11 -12.89 -3.15
CA GLU A 5 -0.26 -14.00 -2.18
C GLU A 5 0.93 -14.09 -1.21
N LYS A 6 2.13 -13.75 -1.70
CA LYS A 6 3.36 -13.74 -0.88
C LYS A 6 3.57 -12.46 -0.09
N ASP A 7 2.65 -11.50 -0.17
CA ASP A 7 2.77 -10.15 0.36
C ASP A 7 4.04 -9.42 -0.11
N LEU A 8 4.57 -9.76 -1.29
CA LEU A 8 5.75 -9.09 -1.85
C LEU A 8 5.40 -7.73 -2.48
N ILE A 9 4.12 -7.54 -2.79
CA ILE A 9 3.55 -6.26 -3.22
C ILE A 9 2.27 -5.98 -2.43
N ALA A 10 2.07 -4.70 -2.08
CA ALA A 10 0.82 -4.24 -1.47
C ALA A 10 -0.13 -3.77 -2.58
N PHE A 11 -1.07 -4.62 -2.98
CA PHE A 11 -2.01 -4.34 -4.06
C PHE A 11 -3.39 -4.91 -3.70
N GLY A 12 -4.43 -4.10 -3.82
CA GLY A 12 -5.79 -4.49 -3.42
C GLY A 12 -6.59 -3.33 -2.85
N SER A 13 -7.48 -3.62 -1.90
CA SER A 13 -8.19 -2.60 -1.13
C SER A 13 -7.25 -1.88 -0.15
N PRO A 14 -7.67 -0.75 0.44
CA PRO A 14 -6.91 -0.11 1.52
C PRO A 14 -6.60 -1.05 2.69
N GLU A 15 -7.52 -1.96 3.04
CA GLU A 15 -7.32 -2.98 4.08
C GLU A 15 -6.21 -3.97 3.71
N ASP A 16 -6.17 -4.42 2.46
CA ASP A 16 -5.11 -5.31 1.95
C ASP A 16 -3.74 -4.65 2.06
N VAL A 17 -3.65 -3.38 1.64
CA VAL A 17 -2.40 -2.61 1.71
C VAL A 17 -1.97 -2.40 3.17
N ALA A 18 -2.90 -2.05 4.06
CA ALA A 18 -2.61 -1.87 5.47
C ALA A 18 -2.19 -3.18 6.15
N ARG A 19 -2.76 -4.32 5.76
CA ARG A 19 -2.35 -5.65 6.26
C ARG A 19 -0.90 -5.95 5.90
N VAL A 20 -0.51 -5.73 4.64
CA VAL A 20 0.87 -5.94 4.19
C VAL A 20 1.83 -4.98 4.91
N ALA A 21 1.48 -3.70 5.01
CA ALA A 21 2.30 -2.72 5.72
C ALA A 21 2.47 -3.06 7.21
N ARG A 22 1.42 -3.54 7.89
CA ARG A 22 1.50 -4.01 9.30
C ARG A 22 2.45 -5.20 9.46
N LYS A 23 2.35 -6.20 8.59
CA LYS A 23 3.25 -7.36 8.60
C LYS A 23 4.73 -6.94 8.55
N TYR A 24 5.06 -5.97 7.70
CA TYR A 24 6.43 -5.46 7.60
C TYR A 24 6.82 -4.57 8.78
N ALA A 25 5.90 -3.78 9.32
CA ALA A 25 6.14 -3.00 10.53
C ALA A 25 6.45 -3.90 11.74
N GLU A 26 5.70 -5.00 11.91
CA GLU A 26 5.93 -6.03 12.94
C GLU A 26 7.28 -6.72 12.75
N ALA A 27 7.76 -6.85 11.51
CA ALA A 27 9.10 -7.35 11.19
C ALA A 27 10.22 -6.31 11.42
N GLY A 28 9.88 -5.09 11.86
CA GLY A 28 10.84 -4.04 12.21
C GLY A 28 11.09 -2.98 11.13
N LEU A 29 10.35 -3.00 10.01
CA LEU A 29 10.46 -1.93 9.02
C LEU A 29 9.78 -0.66 9.53
N THR A 30 10.50 0.45 9.45
CA THR A 30 10.04 1.75 9.99
C THR A 30 9.57 2.72 8.91
N HIS A 31 9.90 2.45 7.64
CA HIS A 31 9.58 3.31 6.52
C HIS A 31 8.92 2.49 5.40
N PHE A 32 7.70 2.88 5.02
CA PHE A 32 6.95 2.26 3.94
C PHE A 32 6.81 3.26 2.78
N LEU A 33 7.43 2.95 1.64
CA LEU A 33 7.33 3.75 0.43
C LEU A 33 6.34 3.08 -0.54
N ALA A 34 5.35 3.84 -1.00
CA ALA A 34 4.40 3.38 -2.00
C ALA A 34 4.79 3.88 -3.40
N ILE A 35 4.76 3.00 -4.41
CA ILE A 35 4.96 3.32 -5.82
C ILE A 35 3.62 3.11 -6.56
N PRO A 36 2.71 4.11 -6.58
CA PRO A 36 1.35 3.93 -7.09
C PRO A 36 1.24 4.04 -8.62
N ASN A 37 2.28 4.54 -9.29
CA ASN A 37 2.30 4.82 -10.73
C ASN A 37 2.84 3.66 -11.57
N PHE A 38 2.46 2.43 -11.24
CA PHE A 38 2.98 1.24 -11.93
C PHE A 38 2.49 1.14 -13.39
N GLY A 39 3.42 0.88 -14.31
CA GLY A 39 3.15 0.67 -15.74
C GLY A 39 2.65 1.93 -16.46
N GLY A 40 1.57 1.79 -17.24
CA GLY A 40 0.93 2.86 -18.00
C GLY A 40 -0.40 3.33 -17.40
N LEU A 41 -0.51 3.34 -16.06
CA LEU A 41 -1.75 3.75 -15.40
C LEU A 41 -2.09 5.21 -15.70
N GLU A 42 -3.34 5.44 -16.10
CA GLU A 42 -3.92 6.77 -16.22
C GLU A 42 -3.65 7.62 -14.98
N HIS A 43 -3.20 8.86 -15.17
CA HIS A 43 -2.81 9.76 -14.08
C HIS A 43 -3.90 9.91 -13.00
N LYS A 44 -5.17 10.00 -13.42
CA LYS A 44 -6.32 10.06 -12.49
C LYS A 44 -6.45 8.84 -11.58
N LYS A 45 -6.05 7.65 -12.04
CA LYS A 45 -6.06 6.43 -11.22
C LYS A 45 -4.94 6.46 -10.20
N VAL A 46 -3.75 6.93 -10.59
CA VAL A 46 -2.61 7.13 -9.67
C VAL A 46 -2.99 8.11 -8.56
N LEU A 47 -3.57 9.26 -8.90
CA LEU A 47 -4.03 10.26 -7.93
C LEU A 47 -5.08 9.68 -6.97
N ARG A 48 -6.05 8.92 -7.49
CA ARG A 48 -7.05 8.25 -6.65
C ARG A 48 -6.39 7.27 -5.67
N SER A 49 -5.43 6.45 -6.12
CA SER A 49 -4.69 5.54 -5.23
C SER A 49 -3.92 6.30 -4.15
N MET A 50 -3.29 7.43 -4.49
CA MET A 50 -2.62 8.29 -3.50
C MET A 50 -3.60 8.87 -2.48
N GLU A 51 -4.79 9.29 -2.92
CA GLU A 51 -5.83 9.80 -2.04
C GLU A 51 -6.34 8.72 -1.08
N GLN A 52 -6.57 7.50 -1.57
CA GLN A 52 -6.98 6.35 -0.75
C GLN A 52 -5.89 5.97 0.26
N LEU A 53 -4.62 5.92 -0.16
CA LEU A 53 -3.49 5.69 0.76
C LEU A 53 -3.48 6.73 1.89
N ALA A 54 -3.63 8.02 1.56
CA ALA A 54 -3.60 9.10 2.54
C ALA A 54 -4.80 9.09 3.50
N LYS A 55 -5.99 8.74 3.02
CA LYS A 55 -7.24 8.78 3.80
C LYS A 55 -7.51 7.50 4.59
N GLU A 56 -7.11 6.34 4.07
CA GLU A 56 -7.57 5.04 4.57
C GLU A 56 -6.43 4.18 5.12
N VAL A 57 -5.20 4.31 4.59
CA VAL A 57 -4.06 3.48 5.02
C VAL A 57 -3.19 4.20 6.05
N VAL A 58 -2.69 5.39 5.72
CA VAL A 58 -1.76 6.14 6.57
C VAL A 58 -2.30 6.38 8.00
N PRO A 59 -3.60 6.71 8.21
CA PRO A 59 -4.12 6.92 9.56
C PRO A 59 -4.01 5.69 10.46
N ALA A 60 -3.99 4.47 9.92
CA ALA A 60 -3.85 3.25 10.70
C ALA A 60 -2.45 3.05 11.31
N PHE A 61 -1.48 3.90 10.95
CA PHE A 61 -0.08 3.85 11.42
C PHE A 61 0.35 5.15 12.10
N ARG A 62 -0.57 6.10 12.30
CA ARG A 62 -0.30 7.31 13.10
C ARG A 62 -0.54 6.97 14.58
N ALA A 63 0.47 7.21 15.41
CA ALA A 63 0.34 7.19 16.87
C ALA A 63 -0.47 8.40 17.36
#